data_AF-A0A7C5G570-F1
#
_entry.id   AF-A0A7C5G570-F1
#
_cell.length_a   1.000
_cell.length_b   1.000
_cell.length_c   1.000
_cell.angle_alpha   90.00
_cell.angle_beta   90.00
_cell.angle_gamma   90.00
#
_symmetry.space_group_name_H-M   'P 1'
#
loop_
_entity.id
_entity.type
_entity.pdbx_description
1 polymer ?
#
loop_
_entity_poly.entity_id
_entity_poly.type
_entity_poly.pdbx_seq_one_letter_code
_entity_poly.pdbx_strand_id
1 'polypeptide(L)'
;MTEIFQGLLDAGFQAELISLSALDRYFRLPALPFAFVYTDGDLTDLARLFEKLRFPGPSVADAALDYEIPTAGVGGNPRTIFFYCRDLRTLPLVPYTFFTLTFDWKTQRFRDPQGIYPLIRFLWRGKKAEAFPPPAPWWEGLFQGADRFGALMAAAVLLARYGAPLPDLTTLRGVLGQLTQETPPEPETQRTLLTTLLSSTHPEAGFALLKALGFIDRFWPELAQLDDVDHSKEFHPEGNAWAHTLETFQYRKTLDFTLSLALLLHDVGKPLSSSDGAHRFDKHAELGALAAVKFLERLGFPNALITDVRFL
;
A
#
# COMPACT_ATOMS: atom_id res chain seq x y z
N MET A 1 19.34 -3.96 3.70
CA MET A 1 19.23 -2.74 2.86
C MET A 1 20.59 -2.11 2.62
N THR A 2 21.33 -1.65 3.64
CA THR A 2 22.64 -0.98 3.45
C THR A 2 23.63 -1.78 2.60
N GLU A 3 23.77 -3.08 2.83
CA GLU A 3 24.66 -3.96 2.04
C GLU A 3 24.26 -4.03 0.56
N ILE A 4 22.96 -4.06 0.27
CA ILE A 4 22.44 -4.12 -1.11
C ILE A 4 22.76 -2.81 -1.84
N PHE A 5 22.55 -1.68 -1.18
CA PHE A 5 22.94 -0.37 -1.72
C PHE A 5 24.45 -0.24 -1.87
N GLN A 6 25.24 -0.75 -0.92
CA GLN A 6 26.69 -0.73 -1.02
C GLN A 6 27.18 -1.57 -2.20
N GLY A 7 26.60 -2.76 -2.42
CA GLY A 7 26.92 -3.60 -3.58
C GLY A 7 26.65 -2.92 -4.92
N LEU A 8 25.56 -2.16 -5.05
CA LEU A 8 25.31 -1.33 -6.24
C LEU A 8 26.39 -0.26 -6.42
N LEU A 9 26.72 0.47 -5.36
CA LEU A 9 27.70 1.56 -5.40
C LEU A 9 29.11 1.05 -5.70
N ASP A 10 29.51 -0.08 -5.13
CA ASP A 10 30.82 -0.72 -5.34
C ASP A 10 30.97 -1.22 -6.79
N ALA A 11 29.86 -1.65 -7.41
CA ALA A 11 29.79 -2.00 -8.82
C ALA A 11 29.74 -0.78 -9.76
N GLY A 12 29.71 0.45 -9.21
CA GLY A 12 29.72 1.70 -9.97
C GLY A 12 28.34 2.22 -10.39
N PHE A 13 27.25 1.60 -9.92
CA PHE A 13 25.88 2.02 -10.23
C PHE A 13 25.35 3.07 -9.28
N GLN A 14 24.33 3.81 -9.73
CA GLN A 14 23.51 4.65 -8.87
C GLN A 14 22.58 3.80 -8.02
N ALA A 15 22.25 4.31 -6.83
CA ALA A 15 21.27 3.70 -5.96
C ALA A 15 20.43 4.81 -5.31
N GLU A 16 19.18 4.91 -5.72
CA GLU A 16 18.24 5.92 -5.21
C GLU A 16 17.00 5.25 -4.65
N LEU A 17 16.53 5.69 -3.49
CA LEU A 17 15.14 5.42 -3.12
C LEU A 17 14.25 6.30 -3.98
N ILE A 18 13.12 5.75 -4.44
CA ILE A 18 12.15 6.47 -5.27
C ILE A 18 10.74 6.31 -4.73
N SER A 19 9.80 7.10 -5.26
CA SER A 19 8.36 6.96 -4.98
C SER A 19 8.08 6.92 -3.47
N LEU A 20 7.28 5.95 -3.03
CA LEU A 20 6.90 5.74 -1.64
C LEU A 20 8.11 5.63 -0.71
N SER A 21 9.20 5.00 -1.13
CA SER A 21 10.37 4.78 -0.28
C SER A 21 11.18 6.06 -0.04
N ALA A 22 11.28 6.94 -1.04
CA ALA A 22 11.85 8.27 -0.84
C ALA A 22 10.95 9.13 0.05
N LEU A 23 9.65 9.10 -0.20
CA LEU A 23 8.68 9.91 0.53
C LEU A 23 8.56 9.50 2.00
N ASP A 24 8.56 8.19 2.29
CA ASP A 24 8.63 7.65 3.65
C ASP A 24 9.88 8.11 4.39
N ARG A 25 11.02 8.08 3.71
CA ARG A 25 12.28 8.57 4.29
C ARG A 25 12.21 10.06 4.58
N TYR A 26 11.61 10.85 3.69
CA TYR A 26 11.43 12.28 3.87
C TYR A 26 10.59 12.60 5.11
N PHE A 27 9.45 11.92 5.26
CA PHE A 27 8.57 12.07 6.42
C PHE A 27 9.01 11.29 7.67
N ARG A 28 10.11 10.53 7.58
CA ARG A 28 10.65 9.67 8.65
C ARG A 28 9.63 8.65 9.16
N LEU A 29 8.84 8.08 8.25
CA LEU A 29 7.88 7.03 8.56
C LEU A 29 8.59 5.67 8.74
N PRO A 30 8.01 4.74 9.51
CA PRO A 30 8.51 3.37 9.60
C PRO A 30 8.59 2.70 8.23
N ALA A 31 9.68 1.99 7.97
CA ALA A 31 9.92 1.34 6.68
C ALA A 31 8.92 0.19 6.45
N LEU A 32 8.30 0.20 5.27
CA LEU A 32 7.48 -0.90 4.76
C LEU A 32 8.29 -2.18 4.60
N PRO A 33 7.65 -3.36 4.55
CA PRO A 33 8.33 -4.63 4.28
C PRO A 33 8.89 -4.70 2.85
N PHE A 34 8.83 -3.62 2.07
CA PHE A 34 9.53 -3.48 0.81
C PHE A 34 10.05 -2.07 0.60
N ALA A 35 10.95 -1.89 -0.36
CA ALA A 35 11.39 -0.59 -0.83
C ALA A 35 11.54 -0.55 -2.35
N PHE A 36 11.27 0.60 -2.95
CA PHE A 36 11.50 0.89 -4.36
C PHE A 36 12.84 1.58 -4.53
N VAL A 37 13.67 1.01 -5.39
CA VAL A 37 15.03 1.45 -5.65
C VAL A 37 15.21 1.65 -7.14
N TYR A 38 15.72 2.81 -7.52
CA TYR A 38 16.23 3.05 -8.85
C TYR A 38 17.73 2.78 -8.89
N THR A 39 18.17 2.12 -9.96
CA THR A 39 19.57 1.95 -10.32
C THR A 39 19.76 2.28 -11.79
N ASP A 40 20.96 2.75 -12.14
CA ASP A 40 21.30 3.02 -13.53
C ASP A 40 21.93 1.81 -14.26
N GLY A 41 22.03 0.66 -13.58
CA GLY A 41 22.36 -0.64 -14.18
C GLY A 41 21.14 -1.33 -14.82
N ASP A 42 21.40 -2.32 -15.69
CA ASP A 42 20.35 -3.12 -16.32
C ASP A 42 20.04 -4.43 -15.56
N LEU A 43 19.09 -5.21 -16.06
CA LEU A 43 18.71 -6.50 -15.44
C LEU A 43 19.88 -7.50 -15.40
N THR A 44 20.75 -7.49 -16.41
CA THR A 44 21.92 -8.37 -16.48
C THR A 44 22.93 -7.99 -15.41
N ASP A 45 23.14 -6.69 -15.22
CA ASP A 45 24.01 -6.17 -14.17
C ASP A 45 23.50 -6.55 -12.78
N LEU A 46 22.20 -6.37 -12.52
CA LEU A 46 21.59 -6.79 -11.27
C LEU A 46 21.71 -8.30 -11.03
N ALA A 47 21.51 -9.12 -12.06
CA ALA A 47 21.61 -10.57 -11.94
C ALA A 47 23.02 -11.06 -11.62
N ARG A 48 24.06 -10.30 -12.02
CA ARG A 48 25.46 -10.57 -11.62
C ARG A 48 25.73 -10.21 -10.16
N LEU A 49 25.06 -9.19 -9.63
CA LEU A 49 25.24 -8.73 -8.26
C LEU A 49 24.43 -9.52 -7.24
N PHE A 50 23.25 -9.99 -7.63
CA PHE A 50 22.28 -10.59 -6.71
C PHE A 50 21.81 -11.95 -7.22
N GLU A 51 22.30 -13.03 -6.60
CA GLU A 51 22.03 -14.41 -7.00
C GLU A 51 20.53 -14.76 -7.01
N LYS A 52 19.75 -14.20 -6.07
CA LYS A 52 18.32 -14.48 -5.88
C LYS A 52 17.40 -13.42 -6.50
N LEU A 53 17.86 -12.73 -7.54
CA LEU A 53 17.06 -11.73 -8.23
C LEU A 53 15.88 -12.38 -8.97
N ARG A 54 14.67 -11.85 -8.78
CA ARG A 54 13.45 -12.23 -9.51
C ARG A 54 13.27 -11.34 -10.73
N PHE A 55 13.40 -11.91 -11.94
CA PHE A 55 13.21 -11.22 -13.22
C PHE A 55 12.97 -12.20 -14.40
N PRO A 56 12.29 -11.77 -15.49
CA PRO A 56 11.22 -10.77 -15.44
C PRO A 56 10.11 -11.33 -14.55
N GLY A 57 9.53 -10.54 -13.65
CA GLY A 57 8.70 -11.17 -12.63
C GLY A 57 7.81 -10.29 -11.76
N PRO A 58 8.16 -9.03 -11.47
CA PRO A 58 7.27 -8.20 -10.68
C PRO A 58 6.40 -7.28 -11.55
N SER A 59 5.11 -7.18 -11.22
CA SER A 59 4.19 -6.22 -11.89
C SER A 59 4.49 -4.77 -11.50
N VAL A 60 5.18 -4.58 -10.37
CA VAL A 60 5.43 -3.27 -9.78
C VAL A 60 6.79 -2.69 -10.16
N ALA A 61 7.72 -3.48 -10.72
CA ALA A 61 9.11 -3.06 -10.97
C ALA A 61 9.81 -4.00 -11.97
N ASP A 62 10.99 -3.62 -12.47
CA ASP A 62 11.72 -4.41 -13.47
C ASP A 62 12.30 -5.71 -12.88
N ALA A 63 12.74 -5.66 -11.62
CA ALA A 63 13.21 -6.81 -10.86
C ALA A 63 12.86 -6.70 -9.38
N ALA A 64 12.94 -7.81 -8.66
CA ALA A 64 12.80 -7.82 -7.21
C ALA A 64 13.86 -8.70 -6.53
N LEU A 65 14.26 -8.33 -5.33
CA LEU A 65 15.16 -9.11 -4.48
C LEU A 65 14.57 -9.26 -3.09
N ASP A 66 14.25 -10.49 -2.73
CA ASP A 66 13.77 -10.81 -1.39
C ASP A 66 14.97 -11.12 -0.47
N TYR A 67 14.96 -10.56 0.73
CA TYR A 67 16.00 -10.75 1.74
C TYR A 67 15.37 -10.72 3.14
N GLU A 68 16.04 -11.31 4.12
CA GLU A 68 15.56 -11.31 5.50
C GLU A 68 16.46 -10.45 6.38
N ILE A 69 15.85 -9.68 7.28
CA ILE A 69 16.58 -9.04 8.37
C ILE A 69 16.56 -9.99 9.56
N PRO A 70 17.73 -10.49 10.03
CA PRO A 70 17.77 -11.35 11.20
C PRO A 70 17.12 -10.67 12.40
N THR A 71 16.20 -11.36 13.07
CA THR A 71 15.65 -10.91 14.37
C THR A 71 16.10 -11.87 15.46
N ALA A 72 16.41 -11.34 16.65
CA ALA A 72 16.90 -12.18 17.74
C ALA A 72 15.80 -13.12 18.24
N GLY A 73 15.98 -14.43 18.04
CA GLY A 73 15.11 -15.47 18.63
C GLY A 73 13.79 -15.74 17.90
N VAL A 74 13.52 -15.08 16.77
CA VAL A 74 12.37 -15.32 15.88
C VAL A 74 12.94 -15.37 14.44
N GLY A 75 12.27 -16.05 13.51
CA GLY A 75 12.68 -16.08 12.09
C GLY A 75 12.96 -14.67 11.53
N GLY A 76 13.72 -14.58 10.44
CA GLY A 76 14.05 -13.30 9.82
C GLY A 76 12.78 -12.51 9.42
N ASN A 77 12.83 -11.18 9.50
CA ASN A 77 11.75 -10.33 9.00
C ASN A 77 11.89 -10.19 7.48
N PRO A 78 11.00 -10.79 6.67
CA PRO A 78 11.14 -10.78 5.22
C PRO A 78 10.96 -9.37 4.66
N ARG A 79 11.82 -9.02 3.71
CA ARG A 79 11.84 -7.74 3.02
C ARG A 79 12.05 -7.93 1.53
N THR A 80 11.49 -7.02 0.73
CA THR A 80 11.69 -7.01 -0.73
C THR A 80 12.27 -5.69 -1.19
N ILE A 81 13.27 -5.70 -2.07
CA ILE A 81 13.64 -4.53 -2.86
C ILE A 81 13.11 -4.69 -4.26
N PHE A 82 12.30 -3.73 -4.70
CA PHE A 82 11.82 -3.60 -6.06
C PHE A 82 12.74 -2.65 -6.82
N PHE A 83 13.39 -3.16 -7.86
CA PHE A 83 14.35 -2.42 -8.67
C PHE A 83 13.72 -1.88 -9.94
N TYR A 84 13.94 -0.59 -10.20
CA TYR A 84 13.74 0.02 -11.49
C TYR A 84 15.10 0.27 -12.15
N CYS A 85 15.27 -0.27 -13.34
CA CYS A 85 16.51 -0.27 -14.11
C CYS A 85 16.49 0.78 -15.21
N ARG A 86 17.67 1.13 -15.71
CA ARG A 86 17.83 2.16 -16.75
C ARG A 86 17.39 1.68 -18.13
N ASP A 87 16.11 1.90 -18.47
CA ASP A 87 15.69 2.26 -19.85
C ASP A 87 14.27 2.88 -19.94
N LEU A 88 13.82 3.65 -18.94
CA LEU A 88 12.47 4.23 -18.93
C LEU A 88 12.51 5.75 -18.73
N ARG A 89 13.10 6.47 -19.70
CA ARG A 89 13.03 7.96 -19.79
C ARG A 89 11.59 8.51 -19.89
N THR A 90 10.59 7.64 -19.87
CA THR A 90 9.17 7.93 -19.76
C THR A 90 8.69 7.68 -18.33
N LEU A 91 9.08 8.56 -17.40
CA LEU A 91 8.27 8.83 -16.22
C LEU A 91 6.98 9.56 -16.67
N PRO A 92 5.86 9.38 -15.95
CA PRO A 92 5.88 8.95 -14.57
C PRO A 92 5.30 7.53 -14.39
N LEU A 93 6.14 6.64 -13.88
CA LEU A 93 5.79 5.37 -13.22
C LEU A 93 4.83 5.57 -12.02
N VAL A 94 4.45 6.81 -11.74
CA VAL A 94 3.76 7.24 -10.55
C VAL A 94 2.63 8.19 -10.93
N PRO A 95 1.45 8.07 -10.31
CA PRO A 95 0.30 8.87 -10.72
C PRO A 95 0.34 10.31 -10.22
N TYR A 96 1.02 10.60 -9.10
CA TYR A 96 1.14 11.96 -8.56
C TYR A 96 2.58 12.42 -8.49
N THR A 97 2.79 13.73 -8.67
CA THR A 97 4.08 14.41 -8.59
C THR A 97 4.81 14.14 -7.26
N PHE A 98 4.10 13.94 -6.15
CA PHE A 98 4.71 13.62 -4.84
C PHE A 98 5.67 12.43 -4.88
N PHE A 99 5.33 11.44 -5.70
CA PHE A 99 6.08 10.21 -5.84
C PHE A 99 7.26 10.34 -6.81
N THR A 100 7.52 11.54 -7.35
CA THR A 100 8.74 11.82 -8.13
C THR A 100 9.92 12.23 -7.24
N LEU A 101 9.71 12.41 -5.92
CA LEU A 101 10.81 12.62 -4.99
C LEU A 101 11.76 11.43 -5.05
N THR A 102 13.07 11.69 -5.14
CA THR A 102 14.08 10.65 -4.99
C THR A 102 15.04 10.98 -3.87
N PHE A 103 15.67 9.95 -3.30
CA PHE A 103 16.71 10.09 -2.30
C PHE A 103 17.96 9.33 -2.77
N ASP A 104 19.02 10.07 -3.05
CA ASP A 104 20.31 9.54 -3.46
C ASP A 104 21.06 8.94 -2.28
N TRP A 105 21.33 7.65 -2.34
CA TRP A 105 21.99 6.95 -1.26
C TRP A 105 23.47 7.31 -1.10
N LYS A 106 24.16 7.66 -2.18
CA LYS A 106 25.58 8.03 -2.12
C LYS A 106 25.78 9.41 -1.49
N THR A 107 24.99 10.38 -1.93
CA THR A 107 25.11 11.78 -1.50
C THR A 107 24.27 12.11 -0.28
N GLN A 108 23.36 11.20 0.12
CA GLN A 108 22.40 11.38 1.21
C GLN A 108 21.51 12.62 1.03
N ARG A 109 21.10 12.91 -0.21
CA ARG A 109 20.32 14.10 -0.57
C ARG A 109 19.03 13.74 -1.29
N PHE A 110 17.99 14.51 -1.00
CA PHE A 110 16.75 14.46 -1.77
C PHE A 110 16.90 15.23 -3.08
N ARG A 111 16.28 14.70 -4.14
CA ARG A 111 16.05 15.41 -5.41
C ARG A 111 14.56 15.58 -5.63
N ASP A 112 14.18 16.82 -5.92
CA ASP A 112 12.80 17.20 -6.23
C ASP A 112 12.73 17.70 -7.69
N PRO A 113 12.54 16.80 -8.66
CA PRO A 113 12.53 17.16 -10.07
C PRO A 113 11.27 17.95 -10.50
N GLN A 114 10.20 17.92 -9.70
CA GLN A 114 8.90 18.53 -10.03
C GLN A 114 8.57 19.75 -9.15
N GLY A 115 9.48 20.16 -8.27
CA GLY A 115 9.23 21.27 -7.34
C GLY A 115 8.06 20.99 -6.39
N ILE A 116 7.89 19.75 -5.93
CA ILE A 116 6.77 19.30 -5.10
C ILE A 116 6.81 19.79 -3.65
N TYR A 117 7.85 20.50 -3.20
CA TYR A 117 7.90 21.01 -1.82
C TYR A 117 6.63 21.77 -1.35
N PRO A 118 5.96 22.60 -2.16
CA PRO A 118 4.69 23.23 -1.77
C PRO A 118 3.58 22.20 -1.52
N LEU A 119 3.51 21.17 -2.35
CA LEU A 119 2.57 20.06 -2.24
C LEU A 119 2.87 19.21 -0.99
N ILE A 120 4.13 18.85 -0.73
CA ILE A 120 4.55 18.13 0.49
C ILE A 120 4.11 18.86 1.77
N ARG A 121 4.18 20.20 1.77
CA ARG A 121 3.70 21.02 2.90
C ARG A 121 2.18 20.90 3.12
N PHE A 122 1.40 20.59 2.08
CA PHE A 122 -0.03 20.29 2.21
C PHE A 122 -0.24 19.03 3.07
N LEU A 123 0.48 17.95 2.76
CA LEU A 123 0.39 16.67 3.47
C LEU A 123 0.74 16.80 4.96
N TRP A 124 1.72 17.64 5.30
CA TRP A 124 2.15 17.84 6.69
C TRP A 124 1.15 18.62 7.55
N ARG A 125 0.22 19.38 6.94
CA ARG A 125 -0.60 20.38 7.63
C ARG A 125 -2.00 19.87 7.96
N GLY A 126 -2.07 18.87 8.81
CA GLY A 126 -3.33 18.49 9.46
C GLY A 126 -3.90 19.53 10.45
N LYS A 127 -3.14 20.56 10.92
CA LYS A 127 -3.61 21.50 11.98
C LYS A 127 -3.02 22.94 12.03
N LYS A 128 -2.25 23.45 11.07
CA LYS A 128 -1.74 24.86 11.11
C LYS A 128 -1.93 25.62 9.80
N ALA A 129 -3.04 26.32 9.71
CA ALA A 129 -3.48 27.13 8.58
C ALA A 129 -2.91 28.56 8.63
N GLU A 130 -1.60 28.75 8.41
CA GLU A 130 -1.01 30.10 8.30
C GLU A 130 0.16 30.18 7.28
N ALA A 131 0.21 29.33 6.25
CA ALA A 131 1.12 29.58 5.12
C ALA A 131 0.39 30.38 4.06
N PHE A 132 1.04 31.46 3.62
CA PHE A 132 0.63 32.22 2.45
C PHE A 132 1.69 32.07 1.36
N PRO A 133 1.32 31.70 0.12
CA PRO A 133 -0.03 31.27 -0.32
C PRO A 133 -0.44 29.93 0.31
N PRO A 134 -1.77 29.62 0.34
CA PRO A 134 -2.25 28.33 0.82
C PRO A 134 -1.61 27.21 -0.02
N PRO A 135 -1.23 26.08 0.59
CA PRO A 135 -0.65 24.98 -0.15
C PRO A 135 -1.68 24.44 -1.16
N ALA A 136 -1.22 24.18 -2.39
CA ALA A 136 -2.07 23.62 -3.43
C ALA A 136 -2.61 22.25 -2.99
N PRO A 137 -3.89 21.92 -3.28
CA PRO A 137 -4.43 20.60 -3.02
C PRO A 137 -3.60 19.49 -3.64
N TRP A 138 -3.42 18.38 -2.92
CA TRP A 138 -2.54 17.30 -3.39
C TRP A 138 -3.02 16.66 -4.70
N TRP A 139 -4.32 16.70 -4.99
CA TRP A 139 -4.89 16.16 -6.23
C TRP A 139 -4.56 17.01 -7.47
N GLU A 140 -4.09 18.25 -7.33
CA GLU A 140 -3.54 19.04 -8.44
C GLU A 140 -2.21 18.47 -8.95
N GLY A 141 -1.53 17.66 -8.13
CA GLY A 141 -0.32 16.95 -8.52
C GLY A 141 -0.57 15.69 -9.37
N LEU A 142 -1.80 15.41 -9.79
CA LEU A 142 -2.12 14.25 -10.63
C LEU A 142 -1.59 14.44 -12.05
N PHE A 143 -0.86 13.45 -12.57
CA PHE A 143 -0.46 13.44 -13.97
C PHE A 143 -1.64 13.05 -14.87
N GLN A 144 -1.89 13.84 -15.92
CA GLN A 144 -2.98 13.60 -16.88
C GLN A 144 -2.82 12.28 -17.66
N GLY A 145 -1.59 11.77 -17.78
CA GLY A 145 -1.30 10.47 -18.40
C GLY A 145 -1.32 9.28 -17.43
N ALA A 146 -1.71 9.49 -16.17
CA ALA A 146 -1.74 8.41 -15.19
C ALA A 146 -2.84 7.39 -15.48
N ASP A 147 -2.59 6.13 -15.10
CA ASP A 147 -3.61 5.11 -15.01
C ASP A 147 -4.60 5.42 -13.88
N ARG A 148 -5.90 5.25 -14.11
CA ARG A 148 -6.96 5.55 -13.15
C ARG A 148 -6.90 4.68 -11.90
N PHE A 149 -6.63 3.37 -12.03
CA PHE A 149 -6.45 2.51 -10.86
C PHE A 149 -5.17 2.86 -10.13
N GLY A 150 -4.08 3.08 -10.85
CA GLY A 150 -2.83 3.59 -10.27
C GLY A 150 -3.06 4.85 -9.42
N ALA A 151 -3.76 5.84 -9.97
CA ALA A 151 -4.10 7.09 -9.31
C ALA A 151 -5.03 6.92 -8.10
N LEU A 152 -6.02 6.03 -8.17
CA LEU A 152 -6.88 5.71 -7.04
C LEU A 152 -6.11 5.02 -5.91
N MET A 153 -5.28 4.03 -6.23
CA MET A 153 -4.44 3.32 -5.26
C MET A 153 -3.48 4.27 -4.56
N ALA A 154 -2.82 5.15 -5.32
CA ALA A 154 -1.91 6.15 -4.75
C ALA A 154 -2.64 7.20 -3.90
N ALA A 155 -3.85 7.62 -4.29
CA ALA A 155 -4.69 8.47 -3.46
C ALA A 155 -5.02 7.80 -2.11
N ALA A 156 -5.40 6.52 -2.13
CA ALA A 156 -5.66 5.77 -0.90
C ALA A 156 -4.41 5.68 0.00
N VAL A 157 -3.22 5.52 -0.60
CA VAL A 157 -1.94 5.57 0.14
C VAL A 157 -1.68 6.95 0.72
N LEU A 158 -1.97 8.05 -0.01
CA LEU A 158 -1.82 9.41 0.50
C LEU A 158 -2.66 9.66 1.74
N LEU A 159 -3.93 9.21 1.73
CA LEU A 159 -4.82 9.30 2.88
C LEU A 159 -4.32 8.45 4.04
N ALA A 160 -4.05 7.16 3.79
CA ALA A 160 -3.75 6.21 4.84
C ALA A 160 -2.38 6.44 5.50
N ARG A 161 -1.37 6.69 4.68
CA ARG A 161 0.04 6.71 5.10
C ARG A 161 0.52 8.08 5.53
N TYR A 162 0.07 9.11 4.83
CA TYR A 162 0.55 10.49 5.04
C TYR A 162 -0.49 11.39 5.69
N GLY A 163 -1.70 10.88 6.00
CA GLY A 163 -2.76 11.66 6.62
C GLY A 163 -3.21 12.83 5.75
N ALA A 164 -3.13 12.67 4.42
CA ALA A 164 -3.55 13.70 3.49
C ALA A 164 -5.02 14.08 3.76
N PRO A 165 -5.38 15.38 3.77
CA PRO A 165 -6.77 15.78 3.87
C PRO A 165 -7.61 15.13 2.77
N LEU A 166 -8.72 14.49 3.16
CA LEU A 166 -9.66 13.88 2.23
C LEU A 166 -10.39 14.99 1.45
N PRO A 167 -10.26 15.06 0.12
CA PRO A 167 -11.11 15.90 -0.70
C PRO A 167 -12.56 15.43 -0.66
N ASP A 168 -13.49 16.34 -0.99
CA ASP A 168 -14.85 15.94 -1.31
C ASP A 168 -14.85 14.85 -2.41
N LEU A 169 -15.66 13.81 -2.23
CA LEU A 169 -15.67 12.64 -3.13
C LEU A 169 -16.09 13.01 -4.55
N THR A 170 -16.93 14.04 -4.73
CA THR A 170 -17.32 14.52 -6.07
C THR A 170 -16.12 15.13 -6.78
N THR A 171 -15.30 15.89 -6.05
CA THR A 171 -14.06 16.45 -6.58
C THR A 171 -13.10 15.34 -7.02
N LEU A 172 -12.87 14.35 -6.16
CA LEU A 172 -11.94 13.28 -6.49
C LEU A 172 -12.43 12.39 -7.64
N ARG A 173 -13.74 12.09 -7.70
CA ARG A 173 -14.36 11.43 -8.86
C ARG A 173 -14.17 12.23 -10.14
N GLY A 174 -14.35 13.55 -10.08
CA GLY A 174 -14.15 14.43 -11.23
C GLY A 174 -12.72 14.43 -11.74
N VAL A 175 -11.74 14.48 -10.83
CA VAL A 175 -10.31 14.44 -11.16
C VAL A 175 -9.90 13.08 -11.75
N LEU A 176 -10.23 11.98 -11.07
CA LEU A 176 -9.91 10.62 -11.57
C LEU A 176 -10.71 10.26 -12.83
N GLY A 177 -11.90 10.83 -13.01
CA GLY A 177 -12.75 10.65 -14.17
C GLY A 177 -12.17 11.20 -15.48
N GLN A 178 -11.18 12.09 -15.40
CA GLN A 178 -10.45 12.62 -16.56
C GLN A 178 -9.45 11.60 -17.13
N LEU A 179 -8.98 10.65 -16.32
CA LEU A 179 -8.05 9.62 -16.74
C LEU A 179 -8.77 8.57 -17.57
N THR A 180 -8.21 8.18 -18.71
CA THR A 180 -8.84 7.25 -19.67
C THR A 180 -8.30 5.82 -19.58
N GLN A 181 -7.08 5.65 -19.06
CA GLN A 181 -6.48 4.32 -18.88
C GLN A 181 -7.00 3.67 -17.59
N GLU A 182 -7.40 2.40 -17.71
CA GLU A 182 -7.90 1.58 -16.60
C GLU A 182 -7.32 0.17 -16.68
N THR A 183 -6.04 0.05 -16.35
CA THR A 183 -5.32 -1.22 -16.33
C THR A 183 -5.59 -1.92 -15.00
N PRO A 184 -6.26 -3.10 -14.99
CA PRO A 184 -6.50 -3.83 -13.74
C PRO A 184 -5.17 -4.14 -13.03
N PRO A 185 -5.03 -3.83 -11.73
CA PRO A 185 -3.80 -4.09 -11.01
C PRO A 185 -3.58 -5.59 -10.86
N GLU A 186 -2.37 -6.05 -11.16
CA GLU A 186 -1.96 -7.44 -10.96
C GLU A 186 -1.88 -7.81 -9.47
N PRO A 187 -1.91 -9.11 -9.12
CA PRO A 187 -1.86 -9.55 -7.72
C PRO A 187 -0.75 -8.93 -6.88
N GLU A 188 0.46 -8.77 -7.39
CA GLU A 188 1.56 -8.16 -6.64
C GLU A 188 1.40 -6.65 -6.43
N THR A 189 0.80 -5.94 -7.38
CA THR A 189 0.41 -4.53 -7.22
C THR A 189 -0.65 -4.39 -6.13
N GLN A 190 -1.67 -5.24 -6.15
CA GLN A 190 -2.71 -5.28 -5.11
C GLN A 190 -2.13 -5.65 -3.74
N ARG A 191 -1.23 -6.64 -3.68
CA ARG A 191 -0.50 -7.04 -2.47
C ARG A 191 0.30 -5.88 -1.89
N THR A 192 1.01 -5.14 -2.74
CA THR A 192 1.84 -4.00 -2.34
C THR A 192 0.96 -2.86 -1.80
N LEU A 193 -0.18 -2.58 -2.44
CA LEU A 193 -1.18 -1.64 -1.94
C LEU A 193 -1.71 -2.07 -0.56
N LEU A 194 -2.22 -3.29 -0.45
CA LEU A 194 -2.80 -3.83 0.79
C LEU A 194 -1.79 -3.77 1.94
N THR A 195 -0.55 -4.19 1.68
CA THR A 195 0.56 -4.11 2.63
C THR A 195 0.85 -2.68 3.05
N THR A 196 0.83 -1.74 2.11
CA THR A 196 1.04 -0.31 2.41
C THR A 196 -0.07 0.22 3.32
N LEU A 197 -1.33 -0.02 2.98
CA LEU A 197 -2.48 0.47 3.74
C LEU A 197 -2.46 -0.06 5.17
N LEU A 198 -2.32 -1.37 5.34
CA LEU A 198 -2.33 -2.02 6.65
C LEU A 198 -1.09 -1.69 7.52
N SER A 199 0.02 -1.28 6.89
CA SER A 199 1.21 -0.80 7.60
C SER A 199 1.22 0.72 7.82
N SER A 200 0.11 1.40 7.56
CA SER A 200 -0.03 2.87 7.69
C SER A 200 -0.76 3.25 8.98
N THR A 201 -0.78 4.52 9.36
CA THR A 201 -1.46 4.99 10.59
C THR A 201 -2.97 5.11 10.42
N HIS A 202 -3.45 5.44 9.22
CA HIS A 202 -4.88 5.66 8.93
C HIS A 202 -5.44 4.71 7.84
N PRO A 203 -5.26 3.38 7.94
CA PRO A 203 -5.74 2.43 6.93
C PRO A 203 -7.21 2.62 6.59
N GLU A 204 -8.04 2.96 7.59
CA GLU A 204 -9.48 3.20 7.45
C GLU A 204 -9.78 4.25 6.38
N ALA A 205 -8.99 5.33 6.31
CA ALA A 205 -9.21 6.39 5.31
C ALA A 205 -8.91 5.91 3.88
N GLY A 206 -7.86 5.10 3.72
CA GLY A 206 -7.51 4.51 2.43
C GLY A 206 -8.55 3.49 1.97
N PHE A 207 -8.95 2.56 2.84
CA PHE A 207 -9.99 1.57 2.52
C PHE A 207 -11.35 2.21 2.23
N ALA A 208 -11.76 3.21 3.02
CA ALA A 208 -13.00 3.94 2.78
C ALA A 208 -13.00 4.59 1.40
N LEU A 209 -11.89 5.20 0.97
CA LEU A 209 -11.78 5.75 -0.39
C LEU A 209 -11.88 4.66 -1.46
N LEU A 210 -11.14 3.57 -1.30
CA LEU A 210 -11.17 2.45 -2.26
C LEU A 210 -12.57 1.85 -2.39
N LYS A 211 -13.32 1.71 -1.29
CA LYS A 211 -14.72 1.25 -1.31
C LYS A 211 -15.62 2.27 -2.01
N ALA A 212 -15.54 3.54 -1.62
CA ALA A 212 -16.39 4.60 -2.15
C ALA A 212 -16.25 4.83 -3.67
N LEU A 213 -15.12 4.40 -4.23
CA LEU A 213 -14.80 4.48 -5.66
C LEU A 213 -14.76 3.11 -6.35
N GLY A 214 -15.30 2.06 -5.73
CA GLY A 214 -15.58 0.77 -6.36
C GLY A 214 -14.37 -0.14 -6.57
N PHE A 215 -13.20 0.20 -6.03
CA PHE A 215 -12.01 -0.66 -6.13
C PHE A 215 -12.20 -1.97 -5.35
N ILE A 216 -12.74 -1.87 -4.13
CA ILE A 216 -12.94 -3.04 -3.25
C ILE A 216 -13.95 -4.00 -3.89
N ASP A 217 -15.07 -3.50 -4.38
CA ASP A 217 -16.11 -4.31 -5.03
C ASP A 217 -15.56 -5.08 -6.24
N ARG A 218 -14.61 -4.48 -6.98
CA ARG A 218 -14.04 -5.07 -8.19
C ARG A 218 -12.90 -6.06 -7.92
N PHE A 219 -12.02 -5.79 -6.95
CA PHE A 219 -10.78 -6.55 -6.79
C PHE A 219 -10.72 -7.37 -5.49
N TRP A 220 -11.45 -6.96 -4.46
CA TRP A 220 -11.52 -7.60 -3.15
C TRP A 220 -12.98 -7.90 -2.74
N PRO A 221 -13.72 -8.70 -3.54
CA PRO A 221 -15.14 -8.94 -3.31
C PRO A 221 -15.45 -9.57 -1.95
N GLU A 222 -14.51 -10.31 -1.36
CA GLU A 222 -14.61 -10.88 -0.02
C GLU A 222 -14.75 -9.79 1.06
N LEU A 223 -14.10 -8.64 0.87
CA LEU A 223 -14.24 -7.47 1.74
C LEU A 223 -15.52 -6.69 1.44
N ALA A 224 -15.93 -6.63 0.18
CA ALA A 224 -17.14 -5.90 -0.23
C ALA A 224 -18.41 -6.47 0.43
N GLN A 225 -18.47 -7.80 0.59
CA GLN A 225 -19.61 -8.49 1.22
C GLN A 225 -19.84 -8.13 2.69
N LEU A 226 -18.83 -7.57 3.39
CA LEU A 226 -18.99 -7.10 4.77
C LEU A 226 -19.98 -5.94 4.88
N ASP A 227 -20.16 -5.18 3.80
CA ASP A 227 -21.08 -4.04 3.74
C ASP A 227 -22.55 -4.48 3.81
N ASP A 228 -22.84 -5.71 3.36
CA ASP A 228 -24.18 -6.31 3.31
C ASP A 228 -24.60 -6.94 4.66
N VAL A 229 -23.69 -7.00 5.64
CA VAL A 229 -23.96 -7.62 6.94
C VAL A 229 -24.25 -6.56 7.99
N ASP A 230 -25.54 -6.38 8.30
CA ASP A 230 -25.99 -5.51 9.40
C ASP A 230 -25.61 -6.11 10.77
N HIS A 231 -24.84 -5.37 11.56
CA HIS A 231 -24.72 -5.66 12.98
C HIS A 231 -25.95 -5.09 13.72
N SER A 232 -26.54 -5.85 14.66
CA SER A 232 -27.74 -5.36 15.35
C SER A 232 -27.41 -4.10 16.15
N LYS A 233 -28.19 -3.04 15.95
CA LYS A 233 -28.00 -1.69 16.53
C LYS A 233 -27.88 -1.65 18.06
N GLU A 234 -28.36 -2.68 18.76
CA GLU A 234 -28.31 -2.75 20.23
C GLU A 234 -26.90 -3.01 20.80
N PHE A 235 -25.96 -3.53 19.99
CA PHE A 235 -24.60 -3.87 20.45
C PHE A 235 -23.47 -3.26 19.60
N HIS A 236 -23.80 -2.62 18.46
CA HIS A 236 -22.80 -2.08 17.53
C HIS A 236 -23.21 -0.69 17.00
N PRO A 237 -22.56 0.39 17.46
CA PRO A 237 -22.86 1.75 17.01
C PRO A 237 -22.37 2.07 15.58
N GLU A 238 -21.49 1.23 15.02
CA GLU A 238 -20.84 1.38 13.70
C GLU A 238 -21.77 1.13 12.50
N GLY A 239 -22.85 0.35 12.68
CA GLY A 239 -23.79 -0.01 11.62
C GLY A 239 -23.58 -1.42 11.06
N ASN A 240 -22.61 -1.60 10.15
CA ASN A 240 -22.38 -2.87 9.45
C ASN A 240 -20.98 -3.47 9.70
N ALA A 241 -20.76 -4.70 9.26
CA ALA A 241 -19.50 -5.41 9.47
C ALA A 241 -18.30 -4.72 8.78
N TRP A 242 -18.53 -4.01 7.68
CA TRP A 242 -17.50 -3.20 7.02
C TRP A 242 -17.03 -2.04 7.91
N ALA A 243 -17.97 -1.21 8.40
CA ALA A 243 -17.66 -0.11 9.31
C ALA A 243 -16.98 -0.61 10.59
N HIS A 244 -17.45 -1.74 11.13
CA HIS A 244 -16.83 -2.41 12.26
C HIS A 244 -15.37 -2.77 12.00
N THR A 245 -15.12 -3.45 10.89
CA THR A 245 -13.77 -3.87 10.49
C THR A 245 -12.83 -2.66 10.39
N LEU A 246 -13.29 -1.55 9.79
CA LEU A 246 -12.50 -0.33 9.72
C LEU A 246 -12.29 0.34 11.09
N GLU A 247 -13.24 0.26 12.02
CA GLU A 247 -13.07 0.82 13.36
C GLU A 247 -12.02 0.07 14.18
N THR A 248 -11.90 -1.26 14.00
CA THR A 248 -10.88 -2.08 14.71
C THR A 248 -9.46 -1.51 14.58
N PHE A 249 -9.18 -0.88 13.44
CA PHE A 249 -7.90 -0.23 13.16
C PHE A 249 -7.58 0.90 14.15
N GLN A 250 -8.56 1.62 14.67
CA GLN A 250 -8.33 2.71 15.64
C GLN A 250 -7.84 2.19 17.00
N TYR A 251 -8.10 0.91 17.30
CA TYR A 251 -7.74 0.28 18.58
C TYR A 251 -6.42 -0.51 18.53
N ARG A 252 -5.79 -0.63 17.35
CA ARG A 252 -4.51 -1.35 17.24
C ARG A 252 -3.39 -0.58 17.95
N LYS A 253 -2.57 -1.29 18.72
CA LYS A 253 -1.44 -0.70 19.47
C LYS A 253 -0.16 -0.59 18.65
N THR A 254 -0.04 -1.40 17.60
CA THR A 254 1.14 -1.49 16.75
C THR A 254 0.72 -1.44 15.28
N LEU A 255 1.64 -1.05 14.40
CA LEU A 255 1.48 -1.13 12.95
C LEU A 255 1.95 -2.49 12.42
N ASP A 256 1.74 -3.55 13.20
CA ASP A 256 2.11 -4.90 12.79
C ASP A 256 1.22 -5.33 11.61
N PHE A 257 1.85 -5.72 10.51
CA PHE A 257 1.15 -6.02 9.27
C PHE A 257 0.29 -7.28 9.42
N THR A 258 0.82 -8.34 10.04
CA THR A 258 0.11 -9.62 10.22
C THR A 258 -1.14 -9.43 11.06
N LEU A 259 -1.03 -8.74 12.20
CA LEU A 259 -2.18 -8.40 13.04
C LEU A 259 -3.20 -7.54 12.30
N SER A 260 -2.74 -6.51 11.58
CA SER A 260 -3.65 -5.62 10.84
C SER A 260 -4.38 -6.36 9.72
N LEU A 261 -3.72 -7.32 9.07
CA LEU A 261 -4.31 -8.18 8.06
C LEU A 261 -5.34 -9.15 8.66
N ALA A 262 -5.05 -9.73 9.83
CA ALA A 262 -6.04 -10.53 10.57
C ALA A 262 -7.25 -9.69 10.97
N LEU A 263 -7.06 -8.46 11.48
CA LEU A 263 -8.16 -7.54 11.79
C LEU A 263 -9.03 -7.22 10.57
N LEU A 264 -8.41 -6.98 9.39
CA LEU A 264 -9.16 -6.74 8.16
C LEU A 264 -10.04 -7.95 7.76
N LEU A 265 -9.57 -9.15 8.05
CA LEU A 265 -10.19 -10.39 7.58
C LEU A 265 -11.02 -11.11 8.66
N HIS A 266 -11.02 -10.65 9.91
CA HIS A 266 -11.58 -11.40 11.03
C HIS A 266 -13.06 -11.76 10.87
N ASP A 267 -13.82 -10.92 10.15
CA ASP A 267 -15.26 -11.04 9.99
C ASP A 267 -15.71 -11.46 8.59
N VAL A 268 -14.79 -11.75 7.65
CA VAL A 268 -15.13 -12.09 6.24
C VAL A 268 -15.93 -13.38 6.10
N GLY A 269 -16.05 -14.18 7.16
CA GLY A 269 -16.91 -15.35 7.21
C GLY A 269 -18.37 -15.04 7.55
N LYS A 270 -18.70 -13.87 8.10
CA LYS A 270 -20.08 -13.50 8.47
C LYS A 270 -21.04 -13.52 7.27
N PRO A 271 -20.72 -12.91 6.11
CA PRO A 271 -21.60 -12.96 4.93
C PRO A 271 -21.82 -14.38 4.40
N LEU A 272 -20.89 -15.30 4.67
CA LEU A 272 -20.91 -16.69 4.21
C LEU A 272 -21.67 -17.63 5.17
N SER A 273 -21.96 -17.16 6.39
CA SER A 273 -22.55 -17.95 7.45
C SER A 273 -24.08 -17.92 7.41
N SER A 274 -24.69 -19.00 7.91
CA SER A 274 -26.14 -19.08 8.12
C SER A 274 -26.47 -19.02 9.62
N SER A 275 -27.69 -18.62 9.95
CA SER A 275 -28.18 -18.76 11.33
C SER A 275 -28.65 -20.19 11.60
N ASP A 276 -28.33 -20.73 12.77
CA ASP A 276 -28.81 -22.03 13.26
C ASP A 276 -29.97 -21.89 14.27
N GLY A 277 -30.50 -20.67 14.45
CA GLY A 277 -31.54 -20.32 15.40
C GLY A 277 -31.05 -19.89 16.78
N ALA A 278 -29.86 -20.32 17.22
CA ALA A 278 -29.24 -19.90 18.49
C ALA A 278 -28.13 -18.87 18.28
N HIS A 279 -27.41 -18.98 17.16
CA HIS A 279 -26.35 -18.10 16.72
C HIS A 279 -26.73 -17.48 15.37
N ARG A 280 -26.52 -16.17 15.26
CA ARG A 280 -26.82 -15.43 14.03
C ARG A 280 -25.85 -15.76 12.89
N PHE A 281 -24.61 -16.11 13.23
CA PHE A 281 -23.51 -16.39 12.31
C PHE A 281 -22.81 -17.70 12.69
N ASP A 282 -23.48 -18.84 12.48
CA ASP A 282 -22.88 -20.15 12.80
C ASP A 282 -21.67 -20.44 11.89
N LYS A 283 -20.59 -20.95 12.47
CA LYS A 283 -19.33 -21.31 11.77
C LYS A 283 -18.65 -20.18 10.98
N HIS A 284 -18.95 -18.92 11.28
CA HIS A 284 -18.32 -17.79 10.58
C HIS A 284 -16.79 -17.77 10.74
N ALA A 285 -16.25 -18.26 11.85
CA ALA A 285 -14.81 -18.34 12.07
C ALA A 285 -14.13 -19.30 11.08
N GLU A 286 -14.64 -20.52 10.92
CA GLU A 286 -14.10 -21.51 9.98
C GLU A 286 -14.28 -21.08 8.52
N LEU A 287 -15.44 -20.51 8.19
CA LEU A 287 -15.70 -19.97 6.85
C LEU A 287 -14.80 -18.76 6.55
N GLY A 288 -14.59 -17.89 7.54
CA GLY A 288 -13.71 -16.74 7.46
C GLY A 288 -12.26 -17.15 7.23
N ALA A 289 -11.77 -18.14 7.99
CA ALA A 289 -10.44 -18.71 7.79
C ALA A 289 -10.22 -19.25 6.36
N LEU A 290 -11.22 -19.97 5.81
CA LEU A 290 -11.16 -20.47 4.42
C LEU A 290 -11.18 -19.33 3.38
N ALA A 291 -12.00 -18.30 3.60
CA ALA A 291 -12.08 -17.14 2.73
C ALA A 291 -10.78 -16.31 2.78
N ALA A 292 -10.22 -16.10 3.96
CA ALA A 292 -8.95 -15.42 4.17
C ALA A 292 -7.80 -16.14 3.44
N VAL A 293 -7.69 -17.46 3.57
CA VAL A 293 -6.68 -18.25 2.84
C VAL A 293 -6.79 -18.02 1.34
N LYS A 294 -7.98 -18.17 0.75
CA LYS A 294 -8.20 -17.98 -0.69
C LYS A 294 -7.86 -16.56 -1.15
N PHE A 295 -8.25 -15.56 -0.37
CA PHE A 295 -7.95 -14.16 -0.64
C PHE A 295 -6.43 -13.91 -0.67
N LEU A 296 -5.70 -14.43 0.32
CA LEU A 296 -4.25 -14.22 0.43
C LEU A 296 -3.46 -15.02 -0.60
N GLU A 297 -3.86 -16.26 -0.91
CA GLU A 297 -3.28 -17.07 -1.98
C GLU A 297 -3.45 -16.38 -3.35
N ARG A 298 -4.63 -15.81 -3.62
CA ARG A 298 -4.92 -15.06 -4.85
C ARG A 298 -4.01 -13.84 -5.02
N LEU A 299 -3.63 -13.19 -3.92
CA LEU A 299 -2.68 -12.07 -3.91
C LEU A 299 -1.20 -12.52 -3.82
N GLY A 300 -0.95 -13.84 -3.77
CA GLY A 300 0.37 -14.44 -3.73
C GLY A 300 1.17 -14.16 -2.45
N PHE A 301 0.49 -13.96 -1.31
CA PHE A 301 1.19 -13.85 -0.03
C PHE A 301 1.92 -15.16 0.35
N PRO A 302 3.02 -15.10 1.12
CA PRO A 302 3.77 -16.29 1.50
C PRO A 302 2.97 -17.19 2.46
N ASN A 303 3.10 -18.50 2.32
CA ASN A 303 2.38 -19.50 3.12
C ASN A 303 2.54 -19.33 4.64
N ALA A 304 3.71 -18.87 5.10
CA ALA A 304 3.93 -18.59 6.51
C ALA A 304 2.96 -17.53 7.04
N LEU A 305 2.85 -16.40 6.34
CA LEU A 305 1.91 -15.33 6.68
C LEU A 305 0.45 -15.80 6.60
N ILE A 306 0.10 -16.58 5.57
CA ILE A 306 -1.25 -17.14 5.42
C ILE A 306 -1.60 -18.04 6.62
N THR A 307 -0.64 -18.83 7.09
CA THR A 307 -0.82 -19.71 8.24
C THR A 307 -1.04 -18.90 9.52
N ASP A 308 -0.25 -17.84 9.72
CA ASP A 308 -0.38 -16.95 10.89
C ASP A 308 -1.74 -16.23 10.90
N VAL A 309 -2.14 -15.65 9.76
CA VAL A 309 -3.43 -14.94 9.65
C VAL A 309 -4.62 -15.90 9.80
N ARG A 310 -4.52 -17.14 9.31
CA ARG A 310 -5.57 -18.15 9.50
C ARG A 310 -5.76 -18.55 10.96
N PHE A 311 -4.69 -18.48 11.75
CA PHE A 311 -4.71 -18.85 13.17
C PHE A 311 -5.29 -17.74 14.05
N LEU A 312 -5.02 -16.48 13.70
CA LEU A 312 -5.51 -15.28 14.39
C LEU A 312 -7.01 -15.06 14.14
#